data_AF-A0A1Y3BBD2-F1
#
_entry.id   AF-A0A1Y3BBD2-F1
#
_cell.length_a   1.000
_cell.length_b   1.000
_cell.length_c   1.000
_cell.angle_alpha   90.00
_cell.angle_beta   90.00
_cell.angle_gamma   90.00
#
_symmetry.space_group_name_H-M   'P 1'
#
loop_
_entity.id
_entity.type
_entity.pdbx_description
1 polymer ?
#
loop_
_entity_poly.entity_id
_entity_poly.type
_entity_poly.pdbx_seq_one_letter_code
_entity_poly.pdbx_strand_id
1 'polypeptide(L)'
;LSIVFYKKNSSFINHDYSLTTNLDPYEASETAMALSSVQLRSPLARAAVDHCEQHITCKPSRYRTSDGSCNNMQYPEWGKSFTCFQRLLPPAYADGQSEPRKSIDGYPLPNPRVLSAVIHRDLNYPATYTHMVMQFGQFVAHDIAFTPSSRTKDGKMIQCCPWGSNRHPQCYPIPLPKEDPFYSKYEEDCMNFVRTAK
;
A
#
# COMPACT_ATOMS: atom_id res chain seq x y z
N LEU A 1 -2.30 13.88 -17.53
CA LEU A 1 -1.20 13.30 -18.34
C LEU A 1 -0.62 12.19 -17.49
N SER A 2 -1.15 10.98 -17.59
CA SER A 2 -0.79 9.89 -16.69
C SER A 2 0.24 9.00 -17.36
N ILE A 3 1.49 9.11 -16.92
CA ILE A 3 2.57 8.17 -17.28
C ILE A 3 2.45 7.01 -16.29
N VAL A 4 2.03 5.86 -16.78
CA VAL A 4 1.93 4.62 -15.98
C VAL A 4 3.05 3.69 -16.44
N PHE A 5 3.98 3.40 -15.54
CA PHE A 5 4.90 2.27 -15.69
C PHE A 5 4.32 1.08 -14.93
N TYR A 6 4.00 -0.04 -15.61
CA TYR A 6 3.94 -1.34 -14.95
C TYR A 6 4.41 -2.49 -15.85
N LYS A 7 5.17 -3.39 -15.21
CA LYS A 7 5.62 -4.69 -15.72
C LYS A 7 4.62 -5.77 -15.26
N LYS A 8 4.29 -6.66 -16.19
CA LYS A 8 3.41 -7.84 -16.06
C LYS A 8 4.00 -8.87 -15.08
N ASN A 9 3.17 -9.41 -14.17
CA ASN A 9 2.81 -10.84 -14.13
C ASN A 9 1.96 -11.17 -12.89
N SER A 10 0.76 -11.72 -13.12
CA SER A 10 0.25 -12.93 -12.44
C SER A 10 -1.18 -13.21 -12.94
N SER A 11 -1.30 -13.70 -14.18
CA SER A 11 -2.50 -14.42 -14.61
C SER A 11 -2.24 -15.88 -14.28
N PHE A 12 -3.02 -16.46 -13.37
CA PHE A 12 -3.10 -17.91 -13.20
C PHE A 12 -3.63 -18.50 -14.53
N ILE A 13 -2.73 -19.03 -15.35
CA ILE A 13 -3.11 -19.93 -16.43
C ILE A 13 -3.22 -21.32 -15.80
N ASN A 14 -4.44 -21.71 -15.43
CA ASN A 14 -4.78 -23.13 -15.29
C ASN A 14 -4.83 -23.72 -16.70
N HIS A 15 -3.73 -24.35 -17.11
CA HIS A 15 -3.78 -25.36 -18.15
C HIS A 15 -3.00 -26.58 -17.66
N ASP A 16 -3.72 -27.68 -17.46
CA ASP A 16 -3.15 -29.02 -17.32
C ASP A 16 -2.23 -29.29 -18.50
N TYR A 17 -0.92 -29.38 -18.25
CA TYR A 17 0.03 -29.98 -19.20
C TYR A 17 1.01 -30.86 -18.43
N SER A 18 0.92 -32.16 -18.71
CA SER A 18 1.91 -33.16 -18.32
C SER A 18 3.25 -32.91 -19.03
N LEU A 19 4.34 -33.08 -18.28
CA LEU A 19 5.73 -33.02 -18.71
C LEU A 19 6.03 -33.70 -20.05
N THR A 20 6.75 -33.01 -20.94
CA THR A 20 7.84 -33.56 -21.79
C THR A 20 8.77 -32.44 -22.24
N THR A 21 9.96 -32.81 -22.71
CA THR A 21 11.26 -32.13 -22.62
C THR A 21 11.68 -31.30 -23.86
N ASN A 22 12.51 -30.27 -23.59
CA ASN A 22 13.63 -29.72 -24.38
C ASN A 22 13.44 -28.66 -25.50
N LEU A 23 14.47 -27.76 -25.53
CA LEU A 23 14.87 -26.66 -26.46
C LEU A 23 14.28 -25.26 -26.13
N ASP A 24 14.98 -24.12 -25.98
CA ASP A 24 16.40 -23.71 -26.09
C ASP A 24 16.62 -22.32 -25.36
N PRO A 25 17.85 -21.80 -25.17
CA PRO A 25 18.28 -21.05 -23.97
C PRO A 25 18.39 -19.51 -24.15
N TYR A 26 17.27 -18.78 -24.22
CA TYR A 26 17.32 -17.32 -24.07
C TYR A 26 16.01 -16.72 -23.53
N GLU A 27 15.65 -16.95 -22.26
CA GLU A 27 14.67 -16.08 -21.59
C GLU A 27 14.69 -16.21 -20.06
N ALA A 28 15.00 -15.10 -19.40
CA ALA A 28 14.59 -14.71 -18.04
C ALA A 28 15.11 -15.50 -16.81
N SER A 29 16.38 -15.91 -16.75
CA SER A 29 16.89 -16.71 -15.61
C SER A 29 17.90 -16.02 -14.68
N GLU A 30 17.68 -14.80 -14.19
CA GLU A 30 18.49 -14.35 -13.02
C GLU A 30 17.87 -13.36 -12.02
N THR A 31 16.63 -12.90 -12.20
CA THR A 31 15.90 -12.15 -11.13
C THR A 31 14.56 -12.77 -10.75
N ALA A 32 14.26 -13.97 -11.27
CA ALA A 32 13.04 -14.72 -10.96
C ALA A 32 13.36 -15.85 -9.98
N MET A 33 13.83 -15.52 -8.77
CA MET A 33 13.88 -16.49 -7.68
C MET A 33 12.95 -16.06 -6.55
N ALA A 34 12.02 -16.99 -6.24
CA ALA A 34 11.07 -17.01 -5.13
C ALA A 34 9.73 -16.27 -5.26
N LEU A 35 9.11 -16.24 -6.45
CA LEU A 35 7.67 -15.95 -6.58
C LEU A 35 6.79 -17.19 -6.81
N SER A 36 7.38 -18.37 -6.99
CA SER A 36 6.61 -19.61 -7.06
C SER A 36 6.14 -19.99 -5.65
N SER A 37 4.82 -19.92 -5.45
CA SER A 37 4.02 -20.52 -4.37
C SER A 37 3.95 -19.82 -3.00
N VAL A 38 3.57 -18.53 -2.94
CA VAL A 38 2.82 -18.06 -1.77
C VAL A 38 1.35 -18.46 -1.98
N GLN A 39 0.96 -19.62 -1.46
CA GLN A 39 -0.46 -19.97 -1.37
C GLN A 39 -1.13 -18.99 -0.40
N LEU A 40 -2.16 -18.27 -0.86
CA LEU A 40 -3.09 -17.56 0.02
C LEU A 40 -3.75 -18.62 0.91
N ARG A 41 -3.27 -18.76 2.14
CA ARG A 41 -3.69 -19.82 3.08
C ARG A 41 -5.07 -19.54 3.68
N SER A 42 -5.51 -18.28 3.72
CA SER A 42 -6.81 -17.93 4.29
C SER A 42 -7.88 -17.71 3.21
N PRO A 43 -9.10 -18.25 3.39
CA PRO A 43 -10.24 -17.97 2.51
C PRO A 43 -10.56 -16.48 2.39
N LEU A 44 -10.31 -15.70 3.45
CA LEU A 44 -10.47 -14.25 3.46
C LEU A 44 -9.48 -13.53 2.53
N ALA A 45 -8.23 -13.98 2.47
CA ALA A 45 -7.26 -13.40 1.55
C ALA A 45 -7.57 -13.74 0.09
N ARG A 46 -8.16 -14.91 -0.18
CA ARG A 46 -8.65 -15.26 -1.53
C ARG A 46 -9.86 -14.42 -1.93
N ALA A 47 -10.88 -14.35 -1.07
CA ALA A 47 -12.06 -13.53 -1.33
C ALA A 47 -11.74 -12.03 -1.52
N ALA A 48 -10.73 -11.51 -0.82
CA ALA A 48 -10.26 -10.14 -1.00
C ALA A 48 -9.61 -9.92 -2.38
N VAL A 49 -8.86 -10.91 -2.89
CA VAL A 49 -8.27 -10.86 -4.24
C VAL A 49 -9.34 -11.04 -5.31
N ASP A 50 -10.27 -11.97 -5.12
CA ASP A 50 -11.38 -12.22 -6.06
C ASP A 50 -12.30 -10.99 -6.19
N HIS A 51 -12.47 -10.21 -5.12
CA HIS A 51 -13.19 -8.94 -5.18
C HIS A 51 -12.49 -7.88 -6.06
N CYS A 52 -11.17 -7.99 -6.26
CA CYS A 52 -10.41 -7.12 -7.15
C CYS A 52 -10.52 -7.54 -8.64
N GLU A 53 -11.04 -8.73 -8.96
CA GLU A 53 -11.21 -9.19 -10.36
C GLU A 53 -12.66 -9.00 -10.84
N GLN A 54 -12.90 -7.91 -11.58
CA GLN A 54 -14.16 -7.68 -12.26
C GLN A 54 -14.01 -7.95 -13.77
N HIS A 55 -14.95 -8.72 -14.34
CA HIS A 55 -15.01 -8.92 -15.78
C HIS A 55 -15.60 -7.68 -16.47
N ILE A 56 -14.73 -6.78 -16.94
CA ILE A 56 -15.13 -5.61 -17.75
C ILE A 56 -15.12 -5.97 -19.24
N THR A 57 -16.21 -5.63 -19.93
CA THR A 57 -16.26 -5.64 -21.40
C THR A 57 -16.00 -4.24 -21.94
N CYS A 58 -14.92 -4.08 -22.72
CA CYS A 58 -14.53 -2.78 -23.28
C CYS A 58 -15.13 -2.51 -24.65
N LYS A 59 -15.52 -1.27 -24.88
CA LYS A 59 -15.91 -0.75 -26.20
C LYS A 59 -14.91 0.34 -26.63
N PRO A 60 -14.50 0.40 -27.90
CA PRO A 60 -13.68 1.49 -28.39
C PRO A 60 -14.36 2.85 -28.15
N SER A 61 -13.61 3.79 -27.57
CA SER A 61 -14.05 5.16 -27.31
C SER A 61 -12.92 6.12 -27.65
N ARG A 62 -13.27 7.36 -28.03
CA ARG A 62 -12.28 8.42 -28.26
C ARG A 62 -11.67 8.94 -26.96
N TYR A 63 -12.40 8.87 -25.86
CA TYR A 63 -12.02 9.48 -24.59
C TYR A 63 -11.81 8.44 -23.50
N ARG A 64 -10.96 8.79 -22.53
CA ARG A 64 -10.70 8.00 -21.33
C ARG A 64 -11.96 7.94 -20.46
N THR A 65 -12.18 6.81 -19.82
CA THR A 65 -13.16 6.66 -18.75
C THR A 65 -12.69 7.44 -17.52
N SER A 66 -13.63 7.89 -16.69
CA SER A 66 -13.32 8.64 -15.47
C SER A 66 -12.65 7.79 -14.40
N ASP A 67 -12.88 6.48 -14.42
CA ASP A 67 -12.28 5.52 -13.50
C ASP A 67 -10.99 4.88 -14.06
N GLY A 68 -10.60 5.17 -15.31
CA GLY A 68 -9.41 4.61 -15.95
C GLY A 68 -9.59 3.20 -16.54
N SER A 69 -10.78 2.60 -16.44
CA SER A 69 -11.10 1.30 -17.05
C SER A 69 -10.90 1.33 -18.58
N CYS A 70 -10.56 0.17 -19.17
CA CYS A 70 -10.39 0.01 -20.61
C CYS A 70 -9.27 0.84 -21.26
N ASN A 71 -8.37 1.45 -20.47
CA ASN A 71 -7.15 2.05 -21.01
C ASN A 71 -6.22 0.98 -21.62
N ASN A 72 -6.29 -0.26 -21.12
CA ASN A 72 -5.68 -1.44 -21.71
C ASN A 72 -6.79 -2.43 -22.14
N MET A 73 -6.86 -2.74 -23.44
CA MET A 73 -7.93 -3.60 -24.00
C MET A 73 -7.78 -5.08 -23.63
N GLN A 74 -6.56 -5.54 -23.36
CA GLN A 74 -6.30 -6.93 -22.94
C GLN A 74 -6.54 -7.09 -21.44
N TYR A 75 -6.24 -6.04 -20.66
CA TYR A 75 -6.41 -6.02 -19.21
C TYR A 75 -7.17 -4.76 -18.77
N PRO A 76 -8.51 -4.76 -18.90
CA PRO A 76 -9.34 -3.58 -18.69
C PRO A 76 -9.21 -2.89 -17.32
N GLU A 77 -8.82 -3.64 -16.29
CA GLU A 77 -8.70 -3.17 -14.90
C GLU A 77 -7.36 -2.47 -14.60
N TRP A 78 -6.38 -2.53 -15.50
CA TRP A 78 -5.04 -1.99 -15.23
C TRP A 78 -5.06 -0.47 -15.11
N GLY A 79 -4.70 0.01 -13.91
CA GLY A 79 -4.66 1.43 -13.58
C GLY A 79 -6.04 2.04 -13.34
N LYS A 80 -7.10 1.22 -13.26
CA LYS A 80 -8.43 1.68 -12.86
C LYS A 80 -8.43 2.09 -11.39
N SER A 81 -9.14 3.15 -11.04
CA SER A 81 -9.31 3.63 -9.67
C SER A 81 -10.15 2.67 -8.83
N PHE A 82 -10.10 2.85 -7.50
CA PHE A 82 -10.78 1.98 -6.53
C PHE A 82 -10.39 0.50 -6.63
N THR A 83 -9.18 0.22 -7.10
CA THR A 83 -8.59 -1.11 -7.13
C THR A 83 -7.43 -1.23 -6.14
N CYS A 84 -7.06 -2.48 -5.88
CA CYS A 84 -6.01 -2.88 -4.97
C CYS A 84 -4.62 -2.47 -5.54
N PHE A 85 -3.73 -1.87 -4.73
CA PHE A 85 -2.39 -1.52 -5.20
C PHE A 85 -1.61 -2.76 -5.66
N GLN A 86 -0.93 -2.66 -6.81
CA GLN A 86 -0.01 -3.70 -7.26
C GLN A 86 1.20 -3.78 -6.31
N ARG A 87 1.55 -5.00 -5.91
CA ARG A 87 2.71 -5.27 -5.07
C ARG A 87 3.90 -5.69 -5.93
N LEU A 88 4.99 -4.91 -5.87
CA LEU A 88 6.26 -5.28 -6.50
C LEU A 88 7.03 -6.35 -5.71
N LEU A 89 6.80 -6.42 -4.39
CA LEU A 89 7.38 -7.40 -3.47
C LEU A 89 6.29 -7.96 -2.55
N PRO A 90 6.43 -9.20 -2.05
CA PRO A 90 5.53 -9.75 -1.05
C PRO A 90 5.39 -8.84 0.19
N PRO A 91 4.19 -8.76 0.82
CA PRO A 91 4.03 -8.01 2.05
C PRO A 91 4.84 -8.61 3.21
N ALA A 92 5.41 -7.75 4.05
CA ALA A 92 6.17 -8.15 5.24
C ALA A 92 5.39 -7.81 6.52
N TYR A 93 4.35 -8.60 6.83
CA TYR A 93 3.59 -8.52 8.08
C TYR A 93 4.12 -9.52 9.11
N ALA A 94 4.00 -9.20 10.41
CA ALA A 94 4.52 -10.08 11.48
C ALA A 94 3.78 -11.43 11.55
N ASP A 95 2.49 -11.45 11.22
CA ASP A 95 1.61 -12.61 11.13
C ASP A 95 1.45 -13.14 9.69
N GLY A 96 2.20 -12.56 8.74
CA GLY A 96 2.05 -12.83 7.30
C GLY A 96 0.76 -12.33 6.66
N GLN A 97 -0.09 -11.59 7.40
CA GLN A 97 -1.41 -11.17 6.91
C GLN A 97 -1.70 -9.69 7.14
N SER A 98 -1.63 -9.20 8.37
CA SER A 98 -2.02 -7.82 8.67
C SER A 98 -1.38 -7.20 9.91
N GLU A 99 -0.68 -7.95 10.75
CA GLU A 99 0.03 -7.35 11.88
C GLU A 99 1.24 -6.54 11.40
N PRO A 100 1.45 -5.32 11.93
CA PRO A 100 2.62 -4.52 11.59
C PRO A 100 3.93 -5.28 11.77
N ARG A 101 4.86 -5.02 10.86
CA ARG A 101 6.15 -5.70 10.78
C ARG A 101 6.92 -5.63 12.12
N LYS A 102 7.58 -6.72 12.48
CA LYS A 102 8.56 -6.80 13.58
C LYS A 102 9.99 -6.81 13.05
N SER A 103 10.96 -6.57 13.93
CA SER A 103 12.39 -6.74 13.64
C SER A 103 12.69 -8.20 13.26
N ILE A 104 13.85 -8.41 12.63
CA ILE A 104 14.37 -9.75 12.33
C ILE A 104 14.54 -10.61 13.59
N ASP A 105 14.82 -9.98 14.73
CA ASP A 105 14.98 -10.62 16.04
C ASP A 105 13.63 -10.84 16.78
N GLY A 106 12.50 -10.55 16.13
CA GLY A 106 11.16 -10.71 16.70
C GLY A 106 10.68 -9.57 17.62
N TYR A 107 11.55 -8.60 17.95
CA TYR A 107 11.19 -7.43 18.75
C TYR A 107 10.39 -6.38 17.96
N PRO A 108 9.60 -5.52 18.63
CA PRO A 108 8.93 -4.38 17.99
C PRO A 108 9.93 -3.43 17.31
N LEU A 109 9.52 -2.82 16.19
CA LEU A 109 10.30 -1.76 15.55
C LEU A 109 10.34 -0.50 16.43
N PRO A 110 11.40 0.33 16.32
CA PRO A 110 11.49 1.57 17.09
C PRO A 110 10.27 2.47 16.87
N ASN A 111 9.87 3.17 17.93
CA ASN A 111 8.74 4.08 17.88
C ASN A 111 8.96 5.17 16.80
N PRO A 112 8.05 5.34 15.84
CA PRO A 112 8.24 6.29 14.73
C PRO A 112 8.31 7.74 15.20
N ARG A 113 7.68 8.10 16.33
CA ARG A 113 7.82 9.46 16.89
C ARG A 113 9.22 9.72 17.40
N VAL A 114 9.81 8.75 18.10
CA VAL A 114 11.20 8.85 18.59
C VAL A 114 12.15 9.01 17.41
N LEU A 115 11.98 8.20 16.35
CA LEU A 115 12.78 8.34 15.13
C LEU A 115 12.58 9.70 14.45
N SER A 116 11.35 10.21 14.39
CA SER A 116 11.05 11.54 13.88
C SER A 116 11.81 12.62 14.66
N ALA A 117 11.73 12.60 16.00
CA ALA A 117 12.37 13.60 16.85
C ALA A 117 13.91 13.57 16.78
N VAL A 118 14.51 12.38 16.64
CA VAL A 118 15.98 12.22 16.65
C VAL A 118 16.59 12.45 15.25
N ILE A 119 15.93 11.98 14.20
CA ILE A 119 16.49 11.95 12.84
C ILE A 119 16.03 13.15 12.01
N HIS A 120 14.76 13.55 12.10
CA HIS A 120 14.20 14.63 11.28
C HIS A 120 14.36 15.97 11.99
N ARG A 121 15.57 16.52 11.90
CA ARG A 121 15.91 17.82 12.48
C ARG A 121 15.22 18.94 11.73
N ASP A 122 14.67 19.89 12.48
CA ASP A 122 14.16 21.13 11.93
C ASP A 122 15.35 22.05 11.62
N LEU A 123 15.74 22.09 10.34
CA LEU A 123 16.87 22.86 9.86
C LEU A 123 16.37 23.85 8.81
N ASN A 124 16.65 25.13 9.04
CA ASN A 124 16.31 26.17 8.09
C ASN A 124 17.41 26.29 7.04
N TYR A 125 17.23 25.61 5.91
CA TYR A 125 18.11 25.74 4.75
C TYR A 125 17.44 26.55 3.63
N PRO A 126 18.15 27.49 2.99
CA PRO A 126 17.62 28.20 1.84
C PRO A 126 17.45 27.23 0.66
N ALA A 127 16.26 27.23 0.06
CA ALA A 127 15.98 26.43 -1.13
C ALA A 127 16.43 27.18 -2.40
N THR A 128 17.02 26.45 -3.35
CA THR A 128 17.40 26.96 -4.68
C THR A 128 16.29 26.83 -5.72
N TYR A 129 15.16 26.24 -5.35
CA TYR A 129 13.99 26.01 -6.21
C TYR A 129 12.81 26.85 -5.74
N THR A 130 11.91 27.17 -6.68
CA THR A 130 10.66 27.82 -6.33
C THR A 130 9.77 26.85 -5.55
N HIS A 131 8.88 27.41 -4.73
CA HIS A 131 7.91 26.63 -3.97
C HIS A 131 6.97 25.79 -4.87
N MET A 132 6.88 26.14 -6.17
CA MET A 132 6.12 25.41 -7.17
C MET A 132 6.59 23.95 -7.33
N VAL A 133 7.87 23.66 -7.10
CA VAL A 133 8.38 22.28 -7.21
C VAL A 133 7.69 21.35 -6.21
N MET A 134 7.56 21.78 -4.95
CA MET A 134 6.85 21.02 -3.91
C MET A 134 5.37 20.88 -4.26
N GLN A 135 4.72 21.99 -4.64
CA GLN A 135 3.29 22.00 -4.91
C GLN A 135 2.91 21.13 -6.12
N PHE A 136 3.73 21.16 -7.18
CA PHE A 136 3.53 20.31 -8.35
C PHE A 136 3.76 18.83 -8.03
N GLY A 137 4.73 18.52 -7.16
CA GLY A 137 4.94 17.17 -6.65
C GLY A 137 3.69 16.61 -5.95
N GLN A 138 3.05 17.40 -5.09
CA GLN A 138 1.79 17.00 -4.45
C GLN A 138 0.65 16.83 -5.47
N PHE A 139 0.54 17.76 -6.43
CA PHE A 139 -0.47 17.69 -7.50
C PHE A 139 -0.37 16.37 -8.29
N VAL A 140 0.84 15.99 -8.70
CA VAL A 140 1.09 14.74 -9.42
C VAL A 140 0.84 13.52 -8.52
N ALA A 141 1.29 13.56 -7.26
CA ALA A 141 1.06 12.46 -6.33
C ALA A 141 -0.44 12.20 -6.11
N HIS A 142 -1.25 13.26 -5.97
CA HIS A 142 -2.69 13.18 -5.79
C HIS A 142 -3.45 12.74 -7.06
N ASP A 143 -2.91 12.97 -8.26
CA ASP A 143 -3.47 12.44 -9.52
C ASP A 143 -3.20 10.95 -9.68
N ILE A 144 -2.07 10.46 -9.14
CA ILE A 144 -1.62 9.07 -9.34
C ILE A 144 -2.22 8.11 -8.30
N ALA A 145 -2.23 8.49 -7.02
CA ALA A 145 -2.57 7.55 -5.95
C ALA A 145 -3.25 8.22 -4.76
N PHE A 146 -4.20 7.50 -4.19
CA PHE A 146 -4.84 7.85 -2.94
C PHE A 146 -5.14 6.59 -2.13
N THR A 147 -4.73 6.59 -0.85
CA THR A 147 -4.99 5.47 0.06
C THR A 147 -5.94 5.94 1.16
N PRO A 148 -7.23 5.54 1.13
CA PRO A 148 -8.19 5.98 2.13
C PRO A 148 -7.89 5.39 3.51
N SER A 149 -8.06 6.19 4.55
CA SER A 149 -8.08 5.70 5.94
C SER A 149 -9.36 4.93 6.23
N SER A 150 -9.27 3.92 7.09
CA SER A 150 -10.47 3.22 7.57
C SER A 150 -11.43 4.18 8.28
N ARG A 151 -12.73 3.97 8.09
CA ARG A 151 -13.81 4.72 8.76
C ARG A 151 -14.73 3.76 9.51
N THR A 152 -15.50 4.30 10.45
CA THR A 152 -16.57 3.52 11.10
C THR A 152 -17.68 3.20 10.08
N LYS A 153 -18.59 2.28 10.43
CA LYS A 153 -19.76 1.94 9.60
C LYS A 153 -20.62 3.15 9.26
N ASP A 154 -20.65 4.15 10.14
CA ASP A 154 -21.39 5.41 9.96
C ASP A 154 -20.58 6.47 9.19
N GLY A 155 -19.43 6.10 8.60
CA GLY A 155 -18.56 7.00 7.83
C GLY A 155 -17.72 7.97 8.66
N LYS A 156 -17.74 7.87 10.00
CA LYS A 156 -17.00 8.77 10.89
C LYS A 156 -15.52 8.39 10.94
N MET A 157 -14.69 9.39 11.23
CA MET A 157 -13.26 9.19 11.51
C MET A 157 -13.11 8.36 12.79
N ILE A 158 -12.20 7.38 12.74
CA ILE A 158 -11.86 6.56 13.89
C ILE A 158 -10.92 7.36 14.81
N GLN A 159 -11.24 7.38 16.10
CA GLN A 159 -10.39 7.96 17.15
C GLN A 159 -9.71 6.84 17.93
N CYS A 160 -8.38 6.83 17.91
CA CYS A 160 -7.52 5.86 18.58
C CYS A 160 -6.84 6.40 19.83
N CYS A 161 -7.00 7.69 20.06
CA CYS A 161 -6.54 8.45 21.22
C CYS A 161 -7.76 9.09 21.92
N PRO A 162 -7.76 9.20 23.26
CA PRO A 162 -6.74 8.70 24.21
C PRO A 162 -6.75 7.18 24.34
N TRP A 163 -5.83 6.61 25.14
CA TRP A 163 -5.77 5.17 25.39
C TRP A 163 -7.06 4.66 26.06
N GLY A 164 -7.97 4.08 25.27
CA GLY A 164 -9.20 3.44 25.77
C GLY A 164 -9.15 1.91 25.70
N SER A 165 -10.06 1.25 26.44
CA SER A 165 -10.19 -0.22 26.53
C SER A 165 -10.83 -0.84 25.29
N ASN A 166 -11.72 -0.12 24.60
CA ASN A 166 -12.46 -0.60 23.44
C ASN A 166 -11.97 0.09 22.16
N ARG A 167 -10.80 -0.29 21.67
CA ARG A 167 -10.23 0.31 20.45
C ARG A 167 -10.77 -0.37 19.21
N HIS A 168 -11.03 0.46 18.20
CA HIS A 168 -11.37 -0.04 16.88
C HIS A 168 -10.23 -0.93 16.34
N PRO A 169 -10.52 -2.06 15.66
CA PRO A 169 -9.48 -2.97 15.14
C PRO A 169 -8.47 -2.34 14.16
N GLN A 170 -8.84 -1.19 13.58
CA GLN A 170 -7.99 -0.42 12.67
C GLN A 170 -7.12 0.62 13.40
N CYS A 171 -7.19 0.70 14.72
CA CYS A 171 -6.36 1.60 15.49
C CYS A 171 -4.94 1.09 15.60
N TYR A 172 -3.98 1.97 15.33
CA TYR A 172 -2.56 1.71 15.56
C TYR A 172 -1.86 2.99 16.04
N PRO A 173 -2.30 3.55 17.20
CA PRO A 173 -1.84 4.84 17.68
C PRO A 173 -0.33 4.83 17.91
N ILE A 174 0.31 5.98 17.68
CA ILE A 174 1.75 6.14 17.90
C ILE A 174 1.94 6.62 19.34
N PRO A 175 2.61 5.85 20.21
CA PRO A 175 2.89 6.28 21.58
C PRO A 175 3.80 7.50 21.60
N LEU A 176 3.53 8.46 22.48
CA LEU A 176 4.39 9.61 22.70
C LEU A 176 5.26 9.38 23.94
N PRO A 177 6.60 9.53 23.83
CA PRO A 177 7.48 9.51 25.00
C PRO A 177 7.14 10.64 25.97
N LYS A 178 7.34 10.43 27.27
CA LYS A 178 7.17 11.48 28.29
C LYS A 178 8.12 12.65 28.07
N GLU A 179 9.31 12.36 27.56
CA GLU A 179 10.35 13.34 27.23
C GLU A 179 10.24 13.84 25.79
N ASP A 180 9.09 13.69 25.12
CA ASP A 180 8.90 14.22 23.77
C ASP A 180 9.11 15.75 23.77
N PRO A 181 9.97 16.30 22.90
CA PRO A 181 10.34 17.72 22.95
C PRO A 181 9.18 18.67 22.67
N PHE A 182 8.12 18.19 22.03
CA PHE A 182 6.94 18.99 21.67
C PHE A 182 5.73 18.58 22.50
N TYR A 183 5.34 17.31 22.48
CA TYR A 183 4.06 16.86 23.02
C TYR A 183 4.01 16.79 24.55
N SER A 184 5.16 16.66 25.22
CA SER A 184 5.23 16.65 26.69
C SER A 184 4.64 17.90 27.34
N LYS A 185 4.70 19.05 26.64
CA LYS A 185 4.15 20.34 27.09
C LYS A 185 2.62 20.39 27.10
N TYR A 186 1.98 19.45 26.41
CA TYR A 186 0.53 19.36 26.26
C TYR A 186 -0.06 18.17 27.00
N GLU A 187 0.76 17.43 27.76
CA GLU A 187 0.36 16.23 28.49
C GLU A 187 -0.27 15.14 27.58
N GLU A 188 0.10 15.15 26.29
CA GLU A 188 -0.37 14.17 25.30
C GLU A 188 0.53 12.92 25.30
N ASP A 189 -0.09 11.74 25.36
CA ASP A 189 0.62 10.45 25.42
C ASP A 189 0.44 9.59 24.15
N CYS A 190 -0.32 10.06 23.17
CA CYS A 190 -0.47 9.39 21.88
C CYS A 190 -0.79 10.32 20.71
N MET A 191 -0.36 9.93 19.51
CA MET A 191 -0.86 10.50 18.26
C MET A 191 -1.87 9.55 17.63
N ASN A 192 -3.01 10.12 17.23
CA ASN A 192 -4.06 9.37 16.56
C ASN A 192 -3.56 8.83 15.21
N PHE A 193 -3.57 7.51 15.05
CA PHE A 193 -3.22 6.87 13.79
C PHE A 193 -4.14 5.69 13.51
N VAL A 194 -4.77 5.74 12.34
CA VAL A 194 -5.76 4.77 11.86
C VAL A 194 -5.17 4.10 10.64
N ARG A 195 -5.23 2.77 10.62
CA ARG A 195 -4.78 1.96 9.49
C ARG A 195 -5.63 2.25 8.25
N THR A 196 -5.00 2.17 7.09
CA THR A 196 -5.65 2.31 5.79
C THR A 196 -6.75 1.26 5.62
N ALA A 197 -7.77 1.59 4.82
CA ALA A 197 -8.82 0.65 4.50
C ALA A 197 -8.26 -0.62 3.85
N LYS A 198 -8.91 -1.75 4.13
CA LYS A 198 -8.66 -3.03 3.46
C LYS A 198 -9.55 -3.16 2.24
#